data_AF-A0A3C0FPR0-F1
#
_entry.id   AF-A0A3C0FPR0-F1
#
_cell.length_a   1.000
_cell.length_b   1.000
_cell.length_c   1.000
_cell.angle_alpha   90.00
_cell.angle_beta   90.00
_cell.angle_gamma   90.00
#
_symmetry.space_group_name_H-M   'P 1'
#
loop_
_entity.id
_entity.type
_entity.pdbx_description
1 polymer ?
#
loop_
_entity_poly.entity_id
_entity_poly.type
_entity_poly.pdbx_seq_one_letter_code
_entity_poly.pdbx_strand_id
1 'polypeptide(L)'
;QADKTLRDMEMEVSRANADLLAKAILRVRGNDGDFKIIAARCLLIMYSGEATMRLAIAVPRSEGKEIVASYKRMVGRELAEMARV
;
A
#
# COMPACT_ATOMS: atom_id res chain seq x y z
N GLN A 1 23.65 11.50 -3.71
CA GLN A 1 22.66 12.59 -3.50
C GLN A 1 21.37 12.36 -4.29
N ALA A 2 21.40 11.94 -5.56
CA ALA A 2 20.20 11.61 -6.35
C ALA A 2 19.26 10.57 -5.69
N ASP A 3 19.83 9.58 -4.99
CA ASP A 3 19.09 8.50 -4.32
C ASP A 3 18.16 8.98 -3.20
N LYS A 4 18.56 10.03 -2.47
CA LYS A 4 17.76 10.57 -1.36
C LYS A 4 16.55 11.32 -1.90
N THR A 5 16.75 12.18 -2.89
CA THR A 5 15.67 12.94 -3.54
C THR A 5 14.65 12.00 -4.19
N LEU A 6 15.11 10.93 -4.85
CA LEU A 6 14.20 9.94 -5.44
C LEU A 6 13.35 9.24 -4.37
N ARG A 7 13.98 8.81 -3.29
CA ARG A 7 13.29 8.17 -2.15
C ARG A 7 12.28 9.10 -1.48
N ASP A 8 12.61 10.38 -1.34
CA ASP A 8 11.71 11.38 -0.77
C ASP A 8 10.47 11.58 -1.66
N MET A 9 10.65 11.63 -2.99
CA MET A 9 9.53 11.70 -3.95
C MET A 9 8.64 10.43 -3.91
N GLU A 10 9.23 9.24 -3.88
CA GLU A 10 8.50 7.97 -3.74
C GLU A 10 7.66 7.94 -2.46
N MET A 11 8.21 8.48 -1.37
CA MET A 11 7.51 8.59 -0.09
C MET A 11 6.35 9.59 -0.14
N GLU A 12 6.52 10.75 -0.78
CA GLU A 12 5.44 11.73 -0.97
C GLU A 12 4.27 11.15 -1.78
N VAL A 13 4.57 10.46 -2.88
CA VAL A 13 3.55 9.78 -3.70
C VAL A 13 2.84 8.69 -2.90
N SER A 14 3.59 7.89 -2.13
CA SER A 14 3.02 6.86 -1.26
C SER A 14 2.07 7.46 -0.22
N ARG A 15 2.42 8.62 0.37
CA ARG A 15 1.55 9.34 1.33
C ARG A 15 0.29 9.88 0.68
N ALA A 16 0.39 10.51 -0.49
CA ALA A 16 -0.78 11.03 -1.19
C ALA A 16 -1.78 9.91 -1.56
N ASN A 17 -1.26 8.77 -2.02
CA ASN A 17 -2.08 7.59 -2.32
C ASN A 17 -2.69 6.96 -1.06
N ALA A 18 -1.94 6.94 0.05
CA ALA A 18 -2.42 6.43 1.32
C ALA A 18 -3.61 7.25 1.86
N ASP A 19 -3.51 8.58 1.82
CA ASP A 19 -4.58 9.48 2.23
C ASP A 19 -5.85 9.28 1.37
N LEU A 20 -5.67 9.12 0.05
CA LEU A 20 -6.78 8.86 -0.85
C LEU A 20 -7.47 7.53 -0.52
N LEU A 21 -6.69 6.46 -0.32
CA LEU A 21 -7.22 5.15 0.03
C LEU A 21 -7.90 5.17 1.40
N ALA A 22 -7.32 5.83 2.40
CA ALA A 22 -7.90 5.93 3.74
C ALA A 22 -9.26 6.63 3.72
N LYS A 23 -9.39 7.72 2.95
CA LYS A 23 -10.69 8.40 2.73
C LYS A 23 -11.70 7.48 2.06
N ALA A 24 -11.27 6.65 1.11
CA ALA A 24 -12.16 5.68 0.46
C ALA A 24 -12.63 4.60 1.43
N ILE A 25 -11.74 4.05 2.26
CA ILE A 25 -12.07 3.08 3.30
C ILE A 25 -13.07 3.66 4.30
N LEU A 26 -12.82 4.85 4.84
CA LEU A 26 -13.75 5.51 5.76
C LEU A 26 -15.12 5.71 5.14
N ARG A 27 -15.19 6.11 3.86
CA ARG A 27 -16.48 6.25 3.15
C ARG A 27 -17.25 4.93 3.12
N VAL A 28 -16.57 3.80 2.88
CA VAL A 28 -17.20 2.47 2.90
C VAL A 28 -17.68 2.11 4.31
N ARG A 29 -16.95 2.51 5.35
CA ARG A 29 -17.33 2.33 6.77
C ARG A 29 -18.42 3.29 7.25
N GLY A 30 -19.01 4.13 6.40
CA GLY A 30 -19.96 5.16 6.84
C GLY A 30 -19.33 6.30 7.65
N ASN A 31 -18.04 6.58 7.39
CA ASN A 31 -17.17 7.52 8.11
C ASN A 31 -16.89 7.16 9.57
N ASP A 32 -17.13 5.91 9.97
CA ASP A 32 -16.71 5.38 11.26
C ASP A 32 -15.24 4.94 11.26
N GLY A 33 -14.52 5.17 12.37
CA GLY A 33 -13.13 4.78 12.57
C GLY A 33 -12.11 5.93 12.59
N ASP A 34 -10.89 5.62 13.05
CA ASP A 34 -9.80 6.60 13.16
C ASP A 34 -9.02 6.71 11.84
N PHE A 35 -9.09 7.90 11.21
CA PHE A 35 -8.36 8.20 9.99
C PHE A 35 -6.85 7.95 10.12
N LYS A 36 -6.22 8.30 11.24
CA LYS A 36 -4.76 8.16 11.39
C LYS A 36 -4.34 6.69 11.38
N ILE A 37 -5.11 5.83 12.03
CA ILE A 37 -4.86 4.39 12.06
C ILE A 37 -5.01 3.80 10.65
N ILE A 38 -6.08 4.14 9.95
CA ILE A 38 -6.36 3.66 8.60
C ILE A 38 -5.30 4.18 7.61
N ALA A 39 -4.94 5.47 7.70
CA ALA A 39 -3.92 6.09 6.84
C ALA A 39 -2.53 5.46 7.04
N ALA A 40 -2.15 5.10 8.27
CA ALA A 40 -0.89 4.41 8.52
C ALA A 40 -0.84 3.04 7.83
N ARG A 41 -1.93 2.26 7.89
CA ARG A 41 -2.06 0.97 7.20
C ARG A 41 -2.05 1.14 5.67
N CYS A 42 -2.77 2.14 5.16
CA CYS A 42 -2.77 2.49 3.73
C CYS A 42 -1.37 2.91 3.26
N LEU A 43 -0.61 3.65 4.07
CA LEU A 43 0.76 4.05 3.75
C LEU A 43 1.67 2.84 3.65
N LEU A 44 1.57 1.91 4.61
CA LEU A 44 2.32 0.66 4.55
C LEU A 44 2.01 -0.11 3.27
N ILE A 45 0.73 -0.26 2.90
CA ILE A 45 0.32 -0.89 1.65
C ILE A 45 0.98 -0.17 0.46
N MET A 46 0.79 1.14 0.31
CA MET A 46 1.29 1.88 -0.86
C MET A 46 2.81 1.77 -1.00
N TYR A 47 3.54 1.98 0.09
CA TYR A 47 4.99 1.88 0.09
C TYR A 47 5.49 0.45 -0.19
N SER A 48 4.87 -0.56 0.43
CA SER A 48 5.24 -1.96 0.23
C SER A 48 4.92 -2.46 -1.16
N GLY A 49 3.90 -1.91 -1.84
CA GLY A 49 3.61 -2.25 -3.23
C GLY A 49 4.77 -1.96 -4.16
N GLU A 50 5.40 -0.81 -4.01
CA GLU A 50 6.57 -0.43 -4.80
C GLU A 50 7.79 -1.32 -4.50
N ALA A 51 8.08 -1.57 -3.22
CA ALA A 51 9.12 -2.49 -2.80
C ALA A 51 8.89 -3.92 -3.35
N THR A 52 7.64 -4.38 -3.36
CA THR A 52 7.23 -5.67 -3.93
C THR A 52 7.51 -5.73 -5.42
N MET A 53 7.21 -4.66 -6.18
CA MET A 53 7.50 -4.63 -7.62
C MET A 53 8.99 -4.66 -7.91
N ARG A 54 9.81 -3.91 -7.15
CA ARG A 54 11.27 -3.97 -7.27
C ARG A 54 11.81 -5.38 -7.01
N LEU A 55 11.32 -6.03 -5.95
CA LEU A 55 11.70 -7.42 -5.64
C LEU A 55 11.27 -8.38 -6.76
N ALA A 56 10.05 -8.26 -7.26
CA ALA A 56 9.53 -9.13 -8.32
C ALA A 56 10.29 -9.01 -9.65
N ILE A 57 10.87 -7.82 -9.93
CA ILE A 57 11.73 -7.59 -11.10
C ILE A 57 13.12 -8.20 -10.91
N ALA A 58 13.62 -8.28 -9.68
CA ALA A 58 14.95 -8.79 -9.36
C ALA A 58 15.07 -10.32 -9.36
N VAL A 59 13.95 -11.05 -9.50
CA VAL A 59 13.89 -12.52 -9.44
C VAL A 59 13.38 -13.12 -10.75
N PRO A 60 13.51 -14.45 -10.97
CA PRO A 60 12.92 -15.11 -12.14
C PRO A 60 11.40 -14.85 -12.26
N ARG A 61 10.91 -14.77 -13.51
CA ARG A 61 9.53 -14.37 -13.82
C ARG A 61 8.45 -15.18 -13.08
N SER A 62 8.64 -16.48 -12.89
CA SER A 62 7.70 -17.34 -12.15
C SER A 62 7.62 -16.96 -10.67
N GLU A 63 8.76 -16.73 -10.05
CA GLU A 63 8.87 -16.29 -8.65
C GLU A 63 8.30 -14.89 -8.47
N GLY A 64 8.66 -13.95 -9.34
CA GLY A 64 8.15 -12.57 -9.29
C GLY A 64 6.62 -12.50 -9.42
N LYS A 65 6.03 -13.35 -10.26
CA LYS A 65 4.56 -13.48 -10.35
C LYS A 65 3.94 -13.93 -9.03
N GLU A 66 4.54 -14.91 -8.36
CA GLU A 66 4.02 -15.43 -7.10
C GLU A 66 4.17 -14.41 -5.96
N ILE A 67 5.27 -13.64 -5.94
CA ILE A 67 5.48 -12.53 -5.00
C ILE A 67 4.36 -11.49 -5.14
N VAL A 68 4.08 -11.03 -6.37
CA VAL A 68 3.02 -10.06 -6.64
C VAL A 68 1.64 -10.63 -6.28
N ALA A 69 1.37 -11.90 -6.60
CA ALA A 69 0.11 -12.55 -6.25
C ALA A 69 -0.09 -12.65 -4.73
N SER A 70 0.96 -13.02 -4.00
CA SER A 70 0.96 -13.09 -2.54
C SER A 70 0.71 -11.74 -1.89
N TYR A 71 1.41 -10.69 -2.36
CA TYR A 71 1.18 -9.32 -1.90
C TYR A 71 -0.26 -8.88 -2.12
N LYS A 72 -0.84 -9.11 -3.32
CA LYS A 72 -2.25 -8.79 -3.60
C LYS A 72 -3.22 -9.49 -2.65
N ARG A 73 -2.98 -10.77 -2.31
CA ARG A 73 -3.81 -11.50 -1.34
C ARG A 73 -3.70 -10.92 0.07
N MET A 74 -2.48 -10.55 0.50
CA MET A 74 -2.26 -9.90 1.80
C MET A 74 -3.00 -8.56 1.88
N VAL A 75 -2.80 -7.70 0.89
CA VAL A 75 -3.49 -6.40 0.80
C VAL A 75 -5.00 -6.58 0.73
N GLY A 76 -5.50 -7.54 -0.07
CA GLY A 76 -6.93 -7.81 -0.16
C GLY A 76 -7.57 -8.16 1.19
N ARG A 77 -6.88 -8.97 2.01
CA ARG A 77 -7.34 -9.26 3.38
C ARG A 77 -7.32 -8.04 4.28
N GLU A 78 -6.26 -7.24 4.18
CA GLU A 78 -6.08 -6.02 4.97
C GLU A 78 -7.15 -4.97 4.64
N LEU A 79 -7.44 -4.76 3.36
CA LEU A 79 -8.51 -3.87 2.90
C LEU A 79 -9.88 -4.37 3.37
N ALA A 80 -10.13 -5.68 3.28
CA ALA A 80 -11.39 -6.26 3.73
C ALA A 80 -11.56 -6.13 5.25
N GLU A 81 -10.49 -6.27 6.03
CA GLU A 81 -10.51 -6.05 7.47
C GLU A 81 -10.79 -4.57 7.79
N MET A 82 -10.07 -3.65 7.15
CA MET A 82 -10.28 -2.21 7.36
C MET A 82 -11.69 -1.76 6.99
N ALA A 83 -12.31 -2.36 5.99
CA ALA A 83 -13.65 -1.99 5.53
C ALA A 83 -14.79 -2.59 6.38
N ARG A 84 -14.52 -3.51 7.32
CA ARG A 84 -15.55 -4.08 8.19
C ARG A 84 -16.00 -3.05 9.22
N VAL A 85 -17.31 -2.86 9.34
CA VAL A 85 -17.97 -2.08 10.39
C VAL A 85 -18.25 -2.99 11.58
#